data_AF-A0AAW7YWT7-F1
#
_entry.id   AF-A0AAW7YWT7-F1
#
_cell.length_a   1.000
_cell.length_b   1.000
_cell.length_c   1.000
_cell.angle_alpha   90.00
_cell.angle_beta   90.00
_cell.angle_gamma   90.00
#
_symmetry.space_group_name_H-M   'P 1'
#
loop_
_entity.id
_entity.type
_entity.pdbx_description
1 polymer ?
#
loop_
_entity_poly.entity_id
_entity_poly.type
_entity_poly.pdbx_seq_one_letter_code
_entity_poly.pdbx_strand_id
1 'polypeptide(L)' 'ARNPIHDAAPALAELAAMHWDNGNQFFPPTSFQIANIHSGTGASNVIPGELDVQFNFRYSTELTDQDIVKRVHNI' A
#
# COMPACT_ATOMS: atom_id res chain seq x y z
N ALA A 1 16.76 6.39 16.74
CA ALA A 1 15.30 6.57 16.68
C ALA A 1 14.77 5.81 15.48
N ARG A 2 13.57 5.23 15.58
CA ARG A 2 12.91 4.58 14.42
C ARG A 2 11.98 5.58 13.77
N ASN A 3 12.08 5.76 12.45
CA ASN A 3 11.19 6.63 11.71
C ASN A 3 10.24 5.74 10.88
N PRO A 4 8.94 5.69 11.22
CA PRO A 4 7.99 4.82 10.53
C PRO A 4 7.87 5.12 9.03
N ILE A 5 8.12 6.37 8.61
CA ILE A 5 8.15 6.74 7.19
C ILE A 5 9.27 6.00 6.46
N HIS A 6 10.47 5.96 7.05
CA HIS A 6 11.63 5.30 6.44
C HIS A 6 11.47 3.79 6.45
N ASP A 7 10.95 3.24 7.57
CA ASP A 7 10.72 1.79 7.71
C ASP A 7 9.67 1.30 6.71
N ALA A 8 8.61 2.08 6.44
CA ALA A 8 7.53 1.70 5.51
C ALA A 8 7.82 2.00 4.03
N ALA A 9 8.74 2.92 3.71
CA ALA A 9 8.97 3.37 2.35
C ALA A 9 9.30 2.24 1.35
N PRO A 10 10.14 1.23 1.67
CA PRO A 10 10.40 0.12 0.75
C PRO A 10 9.15 -0.71 0.46
N ALA A 11 8.35 -1.02 1.49
CA ALA A 11 7.12 -1.79 1.34
C ALA A 11 6.07 -1.05 0.50
N LEU A 12 5.91 0.26 0.72
CA LEU A 12 5.00 1.09 -0.08
C LEU A 12 5.45 1.20 -1.54
N ALA A 13 6.76 1.29 -1.79
CA ALA A 13 7.30 1.28 -3.14
C ALA A 13 7.05 -0.06 -3.85
N GLU A 14 7.24 -1.18 -3.14
CA GLU A 14 6.94 -2.51 -3.67
C GLU A 14 5.46 -2.68 -4.02
N LEU A 15 4.56 -2.31 -3.10
CA LEU A 15 3.10 -2.34 -3.34
C LEU A 15 2.69 -1.52 -4.56
N ALA A 16 3.27 -0.33 -4.73
CA ALA A 16 2.98 0.57 -5.84
C ALA A 16 3.51 0.07 -7.19
N ALA A 17 4.62 -0.67 -7.19
CA ALA A 17 5.22 -1.24 -8.39
C ALA A 17 4.68 -2.64 -8.73
N MET A 18 3.98 -3.29 -7.81
CA MET A 18 3.53 -4.66 -7.95
C MET A 18 2.52 -4.82 -9.07
N HIS A 19 2.76 -5.80 -9.94
CA HIS A 19 1.75 -6.32 -10.87
C HIS A 19 0.85 -7.31 -10.13
N TRP A 20 -0.44 -6.99 -10.02
CA TRP A 20 -1.36 -7.74 -9.19
C TRP A 20 -1.98 -8.93 -9.93
N ASP A 21 -2.47 -8.70 -11.14
CA ASP A 21 -2.94 -9.70 -12.09
C ASP A 21 -2.93 -9.11 -13.51
N ASN A 22 -3.27 -9.90 -14.53
CA ASN A 22 -3.36 -9.41 -15.92
C ASN A 22 -4.77 -8.92 -16.29
N GLY A 23 -5.70 -8.87 -15.34
CA GLY A 23 -7.13 -8.79 -15.63
C GLY A 23 -7.61 -9.97 -16.48
N ASN A 24 -8.73 -9.78 -17.16
CA ASN A 24 -9.28 -10.76 -18.09
C ASN A 24 -10.18 -10.07 -19.14
N GLN A 25 -10.96 -10.86 -19.89
CA GLN A 25 -11.85 -10.34 -20.95
C GLN A 25 -12.94 -9.37 -20.44
N PHE A 26 -13.26 -9.40 -19.14
CA PHE A 26 -14.34 -8.61 -18.55
C PHE A 26 -13.83 -7.48 -17.66
N PHE A 27 -12.65 -7.65 -17.05
CA PHE A 27 -12.09 -6.72 -16.09
C PHE A 27 -10.68 -6.29 -16.48
N PRO A 28 -10.34 -4.99 -16.33
CA PRO A 28 -8.95 -4.56 -16.42
C PRO A 28 -8.12 -5.18 -15.28
N PRO A 29 -6.78 -5.11 -15.37
CA PRO A 29 -5.89 -5.51 -14.29
C PRO A 29 -6.24 -4.86 -12.95
N THR A 30 -6.04 -5.61 -11.86
CA THR A 30 -6.17 -5.09 -10.49
C THR A 30 -5.21 -3.92 -10.29
N SER A 31 -5.73 -2.85 -9.68
CA SER A 31 -4.96 -1.63 -9.40
C SER A 31 -4.93 -1.31 -7.91
N PHE A 32 -3.74 -0.97 -7.43
CA PHE A 32 -3.48 -0.47 -6.08
C PHE A 32 -3.30 1.05 -6.13
N GLN A 33 -3.94 1.79 -5.21
CA GLN A 33 -3.81 3.24 -5.11
C GLN A 33 -3.80 3.69 -3.64
N ILE A 34 -2.80 4.48 -3.24
CA ILE A 34 -2.79 5.16 -1.94
C ILE A 34 -3.70 6.39 -2.04
N ALA A 35 -4.75 6.43 -1.24
CA ALA A 35 -5.71 7.53 -1.21
C ALA A 35 -5.27 8.63 -0.23
N ASN A 36 -4.72 8.24 0.92
CA ASN A 36 -4.28 9.16 1.96
C ASN A 36 -3.03 8.63 2.66
N ILE A 37 -2.12 9.53 3.07
CA ILE A 37 -0.93 9.21 3.84
C ILE A 37 -0.63 10.35 4.82
N HIS A 38 -0.49 10.03 6.10
CA HIS A 38 -0.30 11.03 7.17
C HIS A 38 0.73 10.55 8.19
N SER A 39 1.62 11.45 8.61
CA SER A 39 2.58 11.21 9.68
C SER A 39 3.09 12.54 10.24
N GLY A 40 3.53 12.52 11.49
CA GLY A 40 4.10 13.70 12.15
C GLY A 40 3.08 14.51 12.94
N THR A 41 3.63 15.38 13.79
CA THR A 41 2.89 16.25 14.70
C THR A 41 2.79 17.70 14.20
N GLY A 42 3.41 17.99 13.04
CA GLY A 42 3.58 19.34 12.51
C GLY A 42 4.90 20.03 12.93
N ALA A 43 5.65 19.46 13.89
CA ALA A 43 6.98 19.96 14.26
C ALA A 43 8.06 19.42 13.30
N SER A 44 8.93 20.30 12.79
CA SER A 44 9.96 19.95 11.80
C SER A 44 11.19 19.25 12.38
N ASN A 45 11.32 19.21 13.70
CA ASN A 45 12.47 18.66 14.44
C ASN A 45 12.11 17.44 15.29
N VAL A 46 10.93 16.85 15.08
CA VAL A 46 10.46 15.67 15.81
C VAL A 46 10.25 14.52 14.82
N ILE A 47 10.84 13.36 15.12
CA ILE A 47 10.59 12.13 14.35
C ILE A 47 9.22 11.59 14.75
N PRO A 48 8.32 11.27 13.79
CA PRO A 48 7.01 10.72 14.10
C PRO A 48 7.09 9.34 14.76
N GLY A 49 6.11 9.05 15.62
CA GLY A 49 5.94 7.71 16.22
C GLY A 49 5.16 6.74 15.33
N GLU A 50 4.31 7.25 14.44
CA GLU A 50 3.43 6.45 13.58
C GLU A 50 3.29 7.03 12.16
N LEU A 51 2.84 6.18 11.24
CA LEU A 51 2.49 6.51 9.86
C LEU A 51 1.15 5.84 9.55
N ASP A 52 0.14 6.64 9.22
CA ASP A 52 -1.17 6.16 8.77
C ASP A 52 -1.23 6.20 7.25
N VAL A 53 -1.50 5.05 6.64
CA VAL A 53 -1.67 4.91 5.19
C VAL A 53 -3.02 4.30 4.90
N GLN A 54 -3.82 4.99 4.10
CA GLN A 54 -5.07 4.47 3.56
C GLN A 54 -4.92 4.27 2.06
N PHE A 55 -5.19 3.06 1.60
CA PHE A 55 -5.13 2.68 0.20
C PHE A 55 -6.37 1.88 -0.21
N ASN A 56 -6.57 1.75 -1.50
CA ASN A 56 -7.66 1.01 -2.08
C ASN A 56 -7.16 0.09 -3.21
N PHE A 57 -7.81 -1.06 -3.30
CA PHE A 57 -7.73 -1.95 -4.44
C PHE A 57 -9.03 -1.87 -5.24
N ARG A 58 -8.92 -1.62 -6.54
CA ARG A 58 -9.97 -1.99 -7.49
C ARG A 58 -9.49 -3.25 -8.18
N TYR A 59 -10.06 -4.39 -7.78
CA TYR A 59 -9.56 -5.69 -8.18
C TYR A 59 -10.51 -6.45 -9.10
N SER A 60 -9.92 -7.25 -9.99
CA SER A 60 -10.61 -8.11 -10.94
C SER A 60 -11.06 -9.40 -10.28
N THR A 61 -11.77 -10.26 -11.03
CA THR A 61 -12.13 -11.60 -10.55
C THR A 61 -10.95 -12.59 -10.51
N GLU A 62 -9.77 -12.21 -10.98
CA GLU A 62 -8.55 -13.04 -10.91
C GLU A 62 -8.00 -13.13 -9.48
N LEU A 63 -8.43 -12.24 -8.58
CA LEU A 63 -8.01 -12.20 -7.18
C LEU A 63 -9.21 -12.19 -6.25
N THR A 64 -9.03 -12.78 -5.07
CA THR A 64 -9.93 -12.58 -3.94
C THR A 64 -9.38 -11.50 -2.99
N ASP A 65 -10.25 -10.99 -2.13
CA ASP A 65 -9.86 -10.11 -1.02
C ASP A 65 -8.83 -10.78 -0.11
N GLN A 66 -8.97 -12.08 0.15
CA GLN A 66 -8.03 -12.86 0.96
C GLN A 66 -6.64 -12.95 0.31
N ASP A 67 -6.57 -13.15 -1.01
CA ASP A 67 -5.29 -13.18 -1.74
C ASP A 67 -4.56 -11.85 -1.63
N ILE A 68 -5.29 -10.74 -1.79
CA ILE A 68 -4.75 -9.39 -1.69
C ILE A 68 -4.21 -9.13 -0.29
N VAL A 69 -5.01 -9.39 0.75
CA VAL A 69 -4.61 -9.22 2.16
C VAL A 69 -3.37 -10.04 2.47
N LYS A 70 -3.33 -11.30 2.04
CA LYS A 70 -2.17 -12.18 2.25
C LYS A 70 -0.91 -11.65 1.58
N ARG A 71 -1.01 -11.15 0.34
CA ARG A 71 0.14 -10.57 -0.38
C ARG A 71 0.64 -9.30 0.30
N VAL A 72 -0.26 -8.41 0.71
CA VAL A 72 0.11 -7.18 1.43
C VAL A 72 0.87 -7.49 2.73
N HIS A 73 0.46 -8.52 3.48
CA HIS A 73 1.14 -8.91 4.73
C HIS A 73 2.48 -9.62 4.55
N ASN A 74 2.81 -10.08 3.33
CA ASN A 74 4.04 -10.82 3.05
C ASN A 74 5.14 -9.95 2.44
N ILE A 75 4.89 -8.65 2.26
CA ILE A 75 5.89 -7.63 1.94
C ILE A 75 6.54 -7.19 3.25
#